data_AF-A0A9W7BPM8-F1
#
_entry.id   AF-A0A9W7BPM8-F1
#
_cell.length_a   1.000
_cell.length_b   1.000
_cell.length_c   1.000
_cell.angle_alpha   90.00
_cell.angle_beta   90.00
_cell.angle_gamma   90.00
#
_symmetry.space_group_name_H-M   'P 1'
#
loop_
_entity.id
_entity.type
_entity.pdbx_description
1 polymer ?
#
loop_
_entity_poly.entity_id
_entity_poly.type
_entity_poly.pdbx_seq_one_letter_code
_entity_poly.pdbx_strand_id
1 'polypeptide(L)'
;MVTTRSQTPKKAAVEASPVQGSSPPPPGVLLPYKIPLTLSGINLYVISPFYTSPIKLVTNYLCGAPYALAYKHFRRDHQGTLNLVFHCLILVLQLLCNFGFLHELDARLQLNEKYGVISLLSCVGWITCLLFTQSPAWTKLLSGVLIYSAFTVGGVVASAAFPISIHLQPFLDTLVYIYFIKKPTSLLLYLVILAVRVALTEYTLAHGSGSVQLSDQFYLGFLLVIAFLSHKPFTRPASGVFGIGALFGWLLAVLSGDRLFFLWGAGFIATALQGVSHRETKEPPTMPQLANISNELAHSTFFPCLLLQAVGDQMAQKKKA
;
A
#
# COMPACT_ATOMS: atom_id res chain seq x y z
N MET A 1 32.87 -9.31 50.93
CA MET A 1 31.97 -8.41 50.18
C MET A 1 32.63 -8.14 48.85
N VAL A 2 32.34 -8.95 47.82
CA VAL A 2 32.98 -8.90 46.50
C VAL A 2 31.99 -8.28 45.53
N THR A 3 32.26 -7.05 45.11
CA THR A 3 31.46 -6.31 44.13
C THR A 3 31.83 -6.75 42.72
N THR A 4 31.00 -7.60 42.11
CA THR A 4 31.09 -7.95 40.69
C THR A 4 30.54 -6.82 39.84
N ARG A 5 31.43 -6.11 39.13
CA ARG A 5 31.05 -5.12 38.10
C ARG A 5 30.49 -5.84 36.87
N SER A 6 29.20 -5.67 36.65
CA SER A 6 28.50 -6.01 35.41
C SER A 6 29.04 -5.15 34.25
N GLN A 7 29.79 -5.75 33.33
CA GLN A 7 30.15 -5.14 32.06
C GLN A 7 28.97 -5.26 31.08
N THR A 8 28.31 -4.15 30.79
CA THR A 8 27.37 -4.03 29.67
C THR A 8 28.11 -4.18 28.33
N PRO A 9 27.63 -5.01 27.39
CA PRO A 9 28.29 -5.18 26.10
C PRO A 9 28.15 -3.92 25.25
N LYS A 10 29.28 -3.42 24.74
CA LYS A 10 29.33 -2.38 23.71
C LYS A 10 28.60 -2.89 22.46
N LYS A 11 27.53 -2.20 22.05
CA LYS A 11 26.94 -2.35 20.71
C LYS A 11 28.01 -2.05 19.67
N ALA A 12 28.48 -3.08 18.97
CA ALA A 12 29.28 -2.92 17.77
C ALA A 12 28.40 -2.25 16.69
N ALA A 13 28.81 -1.09 16.21
CA ALA A 13 28.28 -0.51 15.00
C ALA A 13 28.67 -1.42 13.84
N VAL A 14 27.67 -2.05 13.20
CA VAL A 14 27.87 -2.78 11.96
C VAL A 14 28.06 -1.72 10.87
N GLU A 15 29.31 -1.39 10.56
CA GLU A 15 29.65 -0.66 9.34
C GLU A 15 29.21 -1.51 8.14
N ALA A 16 28.25 -0.99 7.38
CA ALA A 16 27.81 -1.61 6.14
C ALA A 16 28.99 -1.62 5.16
N SER A 17 29.48 -2.82 4.83
CA SER A 17 30.51 -2.98 3.81
C SER A 17 30.02 -2.38 2.48
N PRO A 18 30.87 -1.61 1.77
CA PRO A 18 30.51 -1.07 0.47
C PRO A 18 30.22 -2.22 -0.49
N VAL A 19 29.04 -2.19 -1.10
CA VAL A 19 28.61 -3.17 -2.11
C VAL A 19 29.60 -3.10 -3.27
N GLN A 20 30.52 -4.06 -3.33
CA GLN A 20 31.48 -4.19 -4.41
C GLN A 20 30.75 -4.61 -5.70
N GLY A 21 30.85 -3.74 -6.72
CA GLY A 21 30.90 -4.13 -8.13
C GLY A 21 29.62 -4.69 -8.76
N SER A 22 28.66 -3.81 -9.06
CA SER A 22 27.70 -4.11 -10.13
C SER A 22 28.39 -3.92 -11.49
N SER A 23 28.38 -4.96 -12.33
CA SER A 23 28.82 -4.91 -13.72
C SER A 23 28.14 -3.75 -14.47
N PRO A 24 28.80 -3.09 -15.42
CA PRO A 24 28.15 -2.08 -16.24
C PRO A 24 26.93 -2.69 -16.95
N PRO A 25 25.81 -1.95 -17.06
CA PRO A 25 24.61 -2.46 -17.71
C PRO A 25 24.90 -2.76 -19.19
N PRO A 26 24.22 -3.77 -19.78
CA PRO A 26 24.42 -4.12 -21.17
C PRO A 26 24.14 -2.92 -22.10
N PRO A 27 24.89 -2.79 -23.21
CA PRO A 27 24.70 -1.71 -24.17
C PRO A 27 23.25 -1.72 -24.71
N GLY A 28 22.58 -0.57 -24.68
CA GLY A 28 21.17 -0.41 -25.04
C GLY A 28 20.21 -0.27 -23.86
N VAL A 29 20.67 -0.47 -22.63
CA VAL A 29 19.93 -0.06 -21.43
C VAL A 29 20.08 1.46 -21.30
N LEU A 30 19.02 2.21 -21.61
CA LEU A 30 18.94 3.63 -21.28
C LEU A 30 19.32 3.77 -19.80
N LEU A 31 20.38 4.54 -19.54
CA LEU A 31 20.74 4.88 -18.16
C LEU A 31 19.48 5.44 -17.51
N PRO A 32 19.03 4.91 -16.36
CA PRO A 32 17.80 5.35 -15.74
C PRO A 32 17.91 6.86 -15.54
N TYR A 33 17.04 7.61 -16.24
CA TYR A 33 16.92 9.04 -16.00
C TYR A 33 16.73 9.21 -14.50
N LYS A 34 17.61 9.98 -13.86
CA LYS A 34 17.49 10.28 -12.44
C LYS A 34 16.31 11.23 -12.26
N ILE A 35 15.07 10.73 -12.34
CA ILE A 35 13.92 11.46 -11.85
C ILE A 35 14.22 11.78 -10.37
N PRO A 36 14.12 13.04 -9.94
CA PRO A 36 14.34 13.40 -8.56
C PRO A 36 13.50 12.52 -7.65
N LEU A 37 14.13 11.91 -6.63
CA LEU A 37 13.50 11.02 -5.64
C LEU A 37 12.17 11.60 -5.11
N THR A 38 12.11 12.93 -4.99
CA THR A 38 10.94 13.71 -4.60
C THR A 38 9.71 13.46 -5.48
N LEU A 39 9.85 13.49 -6.81
CA LEU A 39 8.72 13.35 -7.72
C LEU A 39 8.19 11.91 -7.72
N SER A 40 9.08 10.93 -7.62
CA SER A 40 8.71 9.51 -7.53
C SER A 40 7.94 9.21 -6.25
N GLY A 41 8.35 9.78 -5.10
CA GLY A 41 7.60 9.65 -3.84
C GLY A 41 6.20 10.26 -3.91
N ILE A 42 6.09 11.48 -4.45
CA ILE A 42 4.78 12.13 -4.65
C ILE A 42 3.86 11.26 -5.52
N ASN A 43 4.36 10.76 -6.65
CA ASN A 43 3.57 9.90 -7.54
C ASN A 43 3.19 8.56 -6.90
N LEU A 44 4.04 8.03 -6.02
CA LEU A 44 3.75 6.80 -5.30
C LEU A 44 2.67 7.00 -4.24
N TYR A 45 2.73 8.05 -3.44
CA TYR A 45 1.96 8.11 -2.20
C TYR A 45 0.96 9.25 -2.09
N VAL A 46 0.83 10.20 -3.01
CA VAL A 46 -0.14 11.29 -2.82
C VAL A 46 -1.58 10.77 -2.69
N ILE A 47 -1.94 9.83 -3.56
CA ILE A 47 -3.30 9.30 -3.62
C ILE A 47 -3.39 7.98 -2.88
N SER A 48 -2.51 7.03 -3.20
CA SER A 48 -2.38 5.75 -2.51
C SER A 48 -1.19 4.99 -3.11
N PRO A 49 -0.51 4.10 -2.36
CA PRO A 49 0.69 3.41 -2.84
C PRO A 49 0.50 2.50 -4.07
N PHE A 50 -0.73 2.15 -4.46
CA PHE A 50 -1.00 1.19 -5.55
C PHE A 50 -1.80 1.78 -6.73
N TYR A 51 -2.98 1.26 -7.06
CA TYR A 51 -3.58 1.34 -8.40
C TYR A 51 -4.23 2.68 -8.77
N THR A 52 -4.05 3.72 -7.95
CA THR A 52 -4.74 5.01 -8.10
C THR A 52 -4.07 6.02 -9.04
N SER A 53 -2.86 5.75 -9.52
CA SER A 53 -2.14 6.67 -10.42
C SER A 53 -1.65 5.92 -11.67
N PRO A 54 -2.21 6.17 -12.87
CA PRO A 54 -1.68 5.61 -14.11
C PRO A 54 -0.32 6.24 -14.47
N ILE A 55 -0.01 7.43 -13.96
CA ILE A 55 1.31 8.07 -14.13
C ILE A 55 2.42 7.20 -13.51
N LYS A 56 2.09 6.40 -12.48
CA LYS A 56 2.99 5.42 -11.88
C LYS A 56 3.59 4.46 -12.90
N LEU A 57 2.80 4.06 -13.89
CA LEU A 57 3.21 3.14 -14.95
C LEU A 57 4.32 3.76 -15.81
N VAL A 58 4.16 5.04 -16.15
CA VAL A 58 5.18 5.81 -16.88
C VAL A 58 6.43 5.95 -16.01
N THR A 59 6.31 6.31 -14.74
CA THR A 59 7.48 6.44 -13.86
C THR A 59 8.18 5.09 -13.60
N ASN A 60 7.43 3.99 -13.56
CA ASN A 60 7.99 2.65 -13.44
C ASN A 60 8.71 2.23 -14.73
N TYR A 61 8.19 2.59 -15.91
CA TYR A 61 8.89 2.37 -17.17
C TYR A 61 10.21 3.16 -17.24
N LEU A 62 10.22 4.41 -16.76
CA LEU A 62 11.39 5.28 -16.83
C LEU A 62 12.45 4.98 -15.76
N CYS A 63 12.03 4.60 -14.55
CA CYS A 63 12.90 4.53 -13.37
C CYS A 63 12.70 3.30 -12.49
N GLY A 64 11.72 2.45 -12.82
CA GLY A 64 11.42 1.24 -12.06
C GLY A 64 12.44 0.14 -12.31
N ALA A 65 12.59 -0.76 -11.32
CA ALA A 65 13.34 -1.98 -11.50
C ALA A 65 12.63 -2.93 -12.50
N PRO A 66 13.39 -3.75 -13.25
CA PRO A 66 12.79 -4.74 -14.13
C PRO A 66 12.03 -5.81 -13.34
N TYR A 67 11.01 -6.42 -13.96
CA TYR A 67 10.17 -7.45 -13.35
C TYR A 67 10.97 -8.59 -12.71
N ALA A 68 12.00 -9.10 -13.39
CA ALA A 68 12.82 -10.19 -12.88
C ALA A 68 13.49 -9.86 -11.53
N LEU A 69 13.97 -8.62 -11.37
CA LEU A 69 14.55 -8.16 -10.11
C LEU A 69 13.48 -8.02 -9.02
N ALA A 70 12.33 -7.42 -9.37
CA ALA A 70 11.20 -7.29 -8.46
C ALA A 70 10.69 -8.67 -7.99
N TYR A 71 10.60 -9.66 -8.88
CA TYR A 71 10.20 -11.02 -8.55
C TYR A 71 11.20 -11.73 -7.65
N LYS A 72 12.50 -11.60 -7.93
CA LYS A 72 13.55 -12.13 -7.06
C LYS A 72 13.43 -11.59 -5.63
N HIS A 73 13.25 -10.28 -5.48
CA HIS A 73 13.06 -9.63 -4.19
C HIS A 73 11.76 -10.05 -3.50
N PHE A 74 10.65 -10.05 -4.26
CA PHE A 74 9.35 -10.49 -3.76
C PHE A 74 9.42 -11.91 -3.23
N ARG A 75 9.88 -12.86 -4.04
CA ARG A 75 9.92 -14.28 -3.68
C ARG A 75 10.81 -14.53 -2.47
N ARG A 76 11.96 -13.85 -2.37
CA ARG A 76 12.87 -13.96 -1.21
C ARG A 76 12.13 -13.71 0.10
N ASP A 77 11.25 -12.71 0.13
CA ASP A 77 10.58 -12.22 1.35
C ASP A 77 9.16 -12.79 1.55
N HIS A 78 8.67 -13.62 0.63
CA HIS A 78 7.33 -14.23 0.66
C HIS A 78 7.43 -15.74 0.41
N GLN A 79 7.95 -16.47 1.40
CA GLN A 79 8.22 -17.90 1.25
C GLN A 79 7.06 -18.75 1.78
N GLY A 80 6.37 -18.29 2.81
CA GLY A 80 5.32 -19.05 3.48
C GLY A 80 3.98 -18.97 2.77
N THR A 81 3.24 -20.09 2.79
CA THR A 81 1.87 -20.14 2.24
C THR A 81 0.96 -19.13 2.94
N LEU A 82 1.06 -19.00 4.26
CA LEU A 82 0.21 -18.10 5.03
C LEU A 82 0.47 -16.63 4.67
N ASN A 83 1.73 -16.25 4.45
CA ASN A 83 2.08 -14.88 4.07
C ASN A 83 1.51 -14.53 2.69
N LEU A 84 1.59 -15.46 1.73
CA LEU A 84 0.98 -15.31 0.42
C LEU A 84 -0.54 -15.19 0.49
N VAL A 85 -1.21 -15.99 1.33
CA VAL A 85 -2.67 -15.88 1.55
C VAL A 85 -3.05 -14.49 2.08
N PHE A 86 -2.33 -13.98 3.07
CA PHE A 86 -2.59 -12.63 3.58
C PHE A 86 -2.37 -11.57 2.50
N HIS A 87 -1.31 -11.68 1.69
CA HIS A 87 -1.09 -10.76 0.58
C HIS A 87 -2.16 -10.86 -0.51
N CYS A 88 -2.79 -12.02 -0.74
CA CYS A 88 -3.94 -12.13 -1.63
C CYS A 88 -5.15 -11.36 -1.09
N LEU A 89 -5.45 -11.47 0.20
CA LEU A 89 -6.53 -10.70 0.83
C LEU A 89 -6.25 -9.19 0.77
N ILE A 90 -5.00 -8.80 1.02
CA ILE A 90 -4.56 -7.41 0.92
C ILE A 90 -4.66 -6.90 -0.52
N LEU A 91 -4.28 -7.69 -1.52
CA LEU A 91 -4.42 -7.33 -2.93
C LEU A 91 -5.89 -7.01 -3.26
N VAL A 92 -6.83 -7.83 -2.80
CA VAL A 92 -8.27 -7.57 -2.98
C VAL A 92 -8.65 -6.24 -2.35
N LEU A 93 -8.26 -6.00 -1.10
CA LEU A 93 -8.56 -4.74 -0.41
C LEU A 93 -7.97 -3.53 -1.16
N GLN A 94 -6.71 -3.62 -1.60
CA GLN A 94 -6.04 -2.56 -2.36
C GLN A 94 -6.78 -2.25 -3.65
N LEU A 95 -7.11 -3.28 -4.44
CA LEU A 95 -7.83 -3.13 -5.69
C LEU A 95 -9.20 -2.49 -5.48
N LEU A 96 -9.99 -2.98 -4.53
CA LEU A 96 -11.33 -2.47 -4.26
C LEU A 96 -11.29 -1.02 -3.75
N CYS A 97 -10.45 -0.70 -2.78
CA CYS A 97 -10.35 0.66 -2.24
C CYS A 97 -9.77 1.65 -3.25
N ASN A 98 -8.77 1.24 -4.05
CA ASN A 98 -8.18 2.11 -5.05
C ASN A 98 -9.14 2.40 -6.20
N PHE A 99 -9.83 1.39 -6.75
CA PHE A 99 -10.82 1.65 -7.80
C PHE A 99 -12.07 2.34 -7.26
N GLY A 100 -12.50 2.04 -6.03
CA GLY A 100 -13.54 2.80 -5.36
C GLY A 100 -13.16 4.28 -5.24
N PHE A 101 -11.93 4.58 -4.81
CA PHE A 101 -11.42 5.96 -4.73
C PHE A 101 -11.49 6.66 -6.10
N LEU A 102 -11.06 5.99 -7.18
CA LEU A 102 -11.08 6.56 -8.52
C LEU A 102 -12.50 6.84 -9.02
N HIS A 103 -13.45 5.97 -8.72
CA HIS A 103 -14.87 6.18 -9.03
C HIS A 103 -15.45 7.37 -8.27
N GLU A 104 -15.14 7.51 -6.98
CA GLU A 104 -15.58 8.68 -6.20
C GLU A 104 -14.95 9.98 -6.73
N LEU A 105 -13.69 9.92 -7.16
CA LEU A 105 -13.02 11.06 -7.78
C LEU A 105 -13.65 11.44 -9.13
N ASP A 106 -13.96 10.45 -9.98
CA ASP A 106 -14.68 10.66 -11.22
C ASP A 106 -16.06 11.30 -10.97
N ALA A 107 -16.80 10.83 -9.96
CA ALA A 107 -18.09 11.41 -9.59
C ALA A 107 -17.97 12.86 -9.10
N ARG A 108 -16.98 13.15 -8.24
CA ARG A 108 -16.72 14.49 -7.71
C ARG A 108 -16.35 15.49 -8.80
N LEU A 109 -15.60 15.04 -9.81
CA LEU A 109 -15.17 15.85 -10.95
C LEU A 109 -16.17 15.84 -12.11
N GLN A 110 -17.32 15.18 -11.96
CA GLN A 110 -18.35 15.05 -13.01
C GLN A 110 -17.82 14.39 -14.30
N LEU A 111 -16.91 13.43 -14.15
CA LEU A 111 -16.30 12.65 -15.24
C LEU A 111 -16.92 11.25 -15.38
N ASN A 112 -18.11 11.03 -14.82
CA ASN A 112 -18.73 9.73 -14.60
C ASN A 112 -19.89 9.39 -15.55
N GLU A 113 -20.01 10.03 -16.73
CA GLU A 113 -21.18 9.86 -17.62
C GLU A 113 -21.56 8.41 -17.95
N LYS A 114 -20.61 7.48 -17.94
CA LYS A 114 -20.89 6.04 -18.12
C LYS A 114 -20.01 5.12 -17.28
N TYR A 115 -18.70 5.40 -17.24
CA TYR A 115 -17.71 4.49 -16.65
C TYR A 115 -16.70 5.17 -15.72
N GLY A 116 -16.66 6.51 -15.67
CA GLY A 116 -15.58 7.26 -15.03
C GLY A 116 -14.33 7.33 -15.92
N VAL A 117 -13.85 8.52 -16.24
CA VAL A 117 -12.69 8.70 -17.13
C VAL A 117 -11.39 8.26 -16.43
N ILE A 118 -11.16 8.72 -15.20
CA ILE A 118 -9.92 8.46 -14.45
C ILE A 118 -9.81 6.99 -14.07
N SER A 119 -10.90 6.40 -13.58
CA SER A 119 -10.98 4.98 -13.25
C SER A 119 -10.75 4.09 -14.48
N LEU A 120 -11.37 4.40 -15.63
CA LEU A 120 -11.16 3.67 -16.88
C LEU A 120 -9.72 3.77 -17.39
N LEU A 121 -9.16 4.99 -17.45
CA LEU A 121 -7.79 5.20 -17.88
C LEU A 121 -6.79 4.46 -16.97
N SER A 122 -7.05 4.44 -15.67
CA SER A 122 -6.27 3.65 -14.72
C SER A 122 -6.39 2.16 -15.04
N CYS A 123 -7.61 1.63 -15.19
CA CYS A 123 -7.85 0.22 -15.52
C CYS A 123 -7.08 -0.21 -16.78
N VAL A 124 -7.28 0.51 -17.89
CA VAL A 124 -6.63 0.23 -19.18
C VAL A 124 -5.12 0.35 -19.07
N GLY A 125 -4.62 1.42 -18.45
CA GLY A 125 -3.19 1.63 -18.25
C GLY A 125 -2.55 0.46 -17.50
N TRP A 126 -3.13 0.09 -16.36
CA TRP A 126 -2.60 -0.99 -15.53
C TRP A 126 -2.63 -2.34 -16.24
N ILE A 127 -3.75 -2.70 -16.87
CA ILE A 127 -3.84 -3.95 -17.66
C ILE A 127 -2.77 -3.96 -18.77
N THR A 128 -2.66 -2.86 -19.51
CA THR A 128 -1.67 -2.74 -20.59
C THR A 128 -0.25 -2.93 -20.05
N CYS A 129 0.12 -2.24 -18.98
CA CYS A 129 1.44 -2.37 -18.35
C CYS A 129 1.74 -3.82 -17.94
N LEU A 130 0.78 -4.51 -17.33
CA LEU A 130 0.96 -5.90 -16.91
C LEU A 130 1.03 -6.88 -18.09
N LEU A 131 0.29 -6.65 -19.18
CA LEU A 131 0.39 -7.47 -20.38
C LEU A 131 1.79 -7.42 -21.01
N PHE A 132 2.46 -6.26 -20.94
CA PHE A 132 3.81 -6.06 -21.46
C PHE A 132 4.94 -6.44 -20.49
N THR A 133 4.64 -6.90 -19.27
CA THR A 133 5.68 -7.32 -18.32
C THR A 133 6.32 -8.68 -18.70
N GLN A 134 7.45 -9.05 -18.08
CA GLN A 134 8.15 -10.32 -18.36
C GLN A 134 7.61 -11.51 -17.54
N SER A 135 6.46 -11.37 -16.86
CA SER A 135 5.86 -12.43 -16.06
C SER A 135 5.28 -13.56 -16.92
N PRO A 136 4.97 -14.73 -16.34
CA PRO A 136 4.25 -15.80 -17.04
C PRO A 136 2.89 -15.32 -17.57
N ALA A 137 2.48 -15.77 -18.76
CA ALA A 137 1.26 -15.31 -19.42
C ALA A 137 -0.01 -15.45 -18.57
N TRP A 138 -0.11 -16.54 -17.80
CA TRP A 138 -1.27 -16.79 -16.94
C TRP A 138 -1.38 -15.77 -15.78
N THR A 139 -0.25 -15.28 -15.24
CA THR A 139 -0.29 -14.28 -14.16
C THR A 139 -0.73 -12.93 -14.71
N LYS A 140 -0.33 -12.58 -15.94
CA LYS A 140 -0.79 -11.37 -16.64
C LYS A 140 -2.30 -11.39 -16.83
N LEU A 141 -2.82 -12.51 -17.36
CA LEU A 141 -4.25 -12.68 -17.63
C LEU A 141 -5.07 -12.55 -16.34
N LEU A 142 -4.69 -13.31 -15.30
CA LEU A 142 -5.39 -13.25 -14.01
C LEU A 142 -5.27 -11.88 -13.35
N SER A 143 -4.11 -11.23 -13.43
CA SER A 143 -3.96 -9.85 -12.92
C SER A 143 -4.87 -8.87 -13.65
N GLY A 144 -4.97 -9.00 -14.98
CA GLY A 144 -5.87 -8.18 -15.78
C GLY A 144 -7.33 -8.40 -15.41
N VAL A 145 -7.75 -9.66 -15.18
CA VAL A 145 -9.08 -9.99 -14.69
C VAL A 145 -9.35 -9.39 -13.32
N LEU A 146 -8.40 -9.46 -12.37
CA LEU A 146 -8.55 -8.86 -11.04
C LEU A 146 -8.72 -7.34 -11.12
N ILE A 147 -7.92 -6.67 -11.95
CA ILE A 147 -7.97 -5.22 -12.14
C ILE A 147 -9.28 -4.80 -12.81
N TYR A 148 -9.69 -5.50 -13.88
CA TYR A 148 -10.97 -5.25 -14.53
C TYR A 148 -12.14 -5.48 -13.58
N SER A 149 -12.10 -6.57 -12.81
CA SER A 149 -13.15 -6.87 -11.82
C SER A 149 -13.25 -5.73 -10.81
N ALA A 150 -12.13 -5.29 -10.24
CA ALA A 150 -12.08 -4.18 -9.30
C ALA A 150 -12.59 -2.85 -9.89
N PHE A 151 -12.26 -2.58 -11.16
CA PHE A 151 -12.83 -1.45 -11.89
C PHE A 151 -14.36 -1.54 -11.98
N THR A 152 -14.91 -2.71 -12.32
CA THR A 152 -16.37 -2.89 -12.44
C THR A 152 -17.11 -2.81 -11.12
N VAL A 153 -16.55 -3.35 -10.03
CA VAL A 153 -17.20 -3.35 -8.71
C VAL A 153 -16.85 -2.13 -7.86
N GLY A 154 -15.82 -1.36 -8.24
CA GLY A 154 -15.31 -0.24 -7.45
C GLY A 154 -16.38 0.80 -7.13
N GLY A 155 -17.25 1.13 -8.09
CA GLY A 155 -18.38 2.04 -7.86
C GLY A 155 -19.40 1.50 -6.85
N VAL A 156 -19.63 0.18 -6.82
CA VAL A 156 -20.49 -0.48 -5.81
C VAL A 156 -19.84 -0.43 -4.45
N VAL A 157 -18.52 -0.67 -4.36
CA VAL A 157 -17.78 -0.55 -3.10
C VAL A 157 -17.82 0.88 -2.56
N ALA A 158 -17.61 1.88 -3.42
CA ALA A 158 -17.65 3.29 -3.05
C ALA A 158 -19.05 3.70 -2.55
N SER A 159 -20.13 3.24 -3.20
CA SER A 159 -21.50 3.66 -2.88
C SER A 159 -22.17 2.81 -1.81
N ALA A 160 -22.27 1.50 -2.03
CA ALA A 160 -23.09 0.59 -1.23
C ALA A 160 -22.33 -0.05 -0.06
N ALA A 161 -21.02 -0.28 -0.21
CA ALA A 161 -20.25 -0.92 0.85
C ALA A 161 -19.76 0.09 1.90
N PHE A 162 -19.77 1.40 1.63
CA PHE A 162 -19.27 2.42 2.55
C PHE A 162 -19.93 2.38 3.95
N PRO A 163 -21.27 2.33 4.07
CA PRO A 163 -21.93 2.27 5.38
C PRO A 163 -21.53 1.04 6.19
N ILE A 164 -21.21 -0.09 5.56
CA ILE A 164 -20.77 -1.30 6.26
C ILE A 164 -19.27 -1.20 6.58
N SER A 165 -18.48 -0.72 5.61
CA SER A 165 -17.02 -0.71 5.70
C SER A 165 -16.51 0.27 6.75
N ILE A 166 -17.23 1.37 6.99
CA ILE A 166 -16.87 2.33 8.05
C ILE A 166 -16.93 1.70 9.46
N HIS A 167 -17.83 0.75 9.69
CA HIS A 167 -17.93 0.00 10.95
C HIS A 167 -16.87 -1.11 11.07
N LEU A 168 -16.36 -1.63 9.94
CA LEU A 168 -15.28 -2.62 9.93
C LEU A 168 -13.89 -1.97 10.04
N GLN A 169 -13.78 -0.69 9.68
CA GLN A 169 -12.51 0.04 9.66
C GLN A 169 -11.77 0.04 11.00
N PRO A 170 -12.43 0.26 12.17
CA PRO A 170 -11.76 0.21 13.47
C PRO A 170 -10.98 -1.09 13.72
N PHE A 171 -11.46 -2.23 13.20
CA PHE A 171 -10.77 -3.51 13.33
C PHE A 171 -9.43 -3.50 12.59
N LEU A 172 -9.44 -3.09 11.32
CA LEU A 172 -8.23 -3.03 10.49
C LEU A 172 -7.24 -1.98 11.01
N ASP A 173 -7.74 -0.81 11.41
CA ASP A 173 -6.93 0.26 12.00
C ASP A 173 -6.24 -0.19 13.27
N THR A 174 -6.94 -0.95 14.12
CA THR A 174 -6.38 -1.43 15.38
C THR A 174 -5.24 -2.41 15.11
N LEU A 175 -5.38 -3.30 14.13
CA LEU A 175 -4.31 -4.20 13.71
C LEU A 175 -3.07 -3.43 13.24
N VAL A 176 -3.28 -2.42 12.39
CA VAL A 176 -2.19 -1.56 11.87
C VAL A 176 -1.57 -0.70 12.97
N TYR A 177 -2.37 -0.14 13.88
CA TYR A 177 -1.89 0.65 15.01
C TYR A 177 -0.98 -0.19 15.92
N ILE A 178 -1.41 -1.41 16.24
CA ILE A 178 -0.60 -2.35 17.01
C ILE A 178 0.71 -2.70 16.29
N TYR A 179 0.68 -2.80 14.96
CA TYR A 179 1.88 -2.96 14.17
C TYR A 179 2.88 -1.82 14.35
N PHE A 180 2.42 -0.57 14.31
CA PHE A 180 3.30 0.57 14.45
C PHE A 180 3.89 0.77 15.84
N ILE A 181 3.18 0.41 16.92
CA ILE A 181 3.72 0.55 18.29
C ILE A 181 4.82 -0.47 18.62
N LYS A 182 5.08 -1.46 17.75
CA LYS A 182 6.19 -2.44 17.83
C LYS A 182 6.33 -3.15 19.19
N LYS A 183 5.24 -3.31 19.94
CA LYS A 183 5.25 -4.00 21.23
C LYS A 183 4.42 -5.28 21.17
N PRO A 184 4.89 -6.38 21.79
CA PRO A 184 4.02 -7.53 22.03
C PRO A 184 2.82 -7.00 22.82
N THR A 185 1.66 -7.10 22.21
CA THR A 185 0.43 -6.52 22.72
C THR A 185 -0.37 -7.66 23.28
N SER A 186 -0.78 -7.55 24.54
CA SER A 186 -1.71 -8.52 25.10
C SER A 186 -3.02 -8.44 24.33
N LEU A 187 -3.72 -9.57 24.21
CA LEU A 187 -5.06 -9.61 23.63
C LEU A 187 -5.99 -8.59 24.32
N LEU A 188 -5.84 -8.41 25.63
CA LEU A 188 -6.58 -7.41 26.39
C LEU A 188 -6.34 -5.98 25.88
N LEU A 189 -5.08 -5.58 25.67
CA LEU A 189 -4.78 -4.24 25.16
C LEU A 189 -5.34 -4.04 23.75
N TYR A 190 -5.29 -5.07 22.89
CA TYR A 190 -5.94 -5.03 21.58
C TYR A 190 -7.45 -4.79 21.70
N LEU A 191 -8.14 -5.58 22.52
CA LEU A 191 -9.58 -5.47 22.72
C LEU A 191 -9.99 -4.12 23.30
N VAL A 192 -9.19 -3.56 24.23
CA VAL A 192 -9.42 -2.22 24.78
C VAL A 192 -9.28 -1.15 23.70
N ILE A 193 -8.20 -1.16 22.92
CA ILE A 193 -8.00 -0.17 21.84
C ILE A 193 -9.12 -0.29 20.80
N LEU A 194 -9.50 -1.52 20.44
CA LEU A 194 -10.59 -1.79 19.51
C LEU A 194 -11.92 -1.24 20.04
N ALA A 195 -12.27 -1.54 21.30
CA ALA A 195 -13.50 -1.06 21.92
C ALA A 195 -13.56 0.46 21.95
N VAL A 196 -12.46 1.14 22.30
CA VAL A 196 -12.38 2.60 22.27
C VAL A 196 -12.57 3.15 20.84
N ARG A 197 -11.93 2.55 19.84
CA ARG A 197 -12.08 2.98 18.44
C ARG A 197 -13.48 2.76 17.89
N VAL A 198 -14.09 1.62 18.19
CA VAL A 198 -15.49 1.34 17.81
C VAL A 198 -16.41 2.35 18.48
N ALA A 199 -16.30 2.52 19.80
CA ALA A 199 -17.13 3.49 20.54
C ALA A 199 -16.97 4.93 20.00
N LEU A 200 -15.74 5.36 19.71
CA LEU A 200 -15.49 6.67 19.12
C LEU A 200 -16.07 6.80 17.71
N THR A 201 -15.97 5.75 16.90
CA THR A 201 -16.54 5.72 15.54
C THR A 201 -18.05 5.82 15.60
N GLU A 202 -18.72 4.98 16.39
CA GLU A 202 -20.18 5.00 16.56
C GLU A 202 -20.66 6.33 17.14
N TYR A 203 -19.97 6.85 18.16
CA TYR A 203 -20.30 8.14 18.75
C TYR A 203 -20.24 9.27 17.71
N THR A 204 -19.16 9.30 16.92
CA THR A 204 -18.97 10.32 15.90
C THR A 204 -19.96 10.16 14.75
N LEU A 205 -20.27 8.93 14.33
CA LEU A 205 -21.31 8.66 13.34
C LEU A 205 -22.68 9.15 13.80
N ALA A 206 -23.05 8.89 15.06
CA ALA A 206 -24.34 9.26 15.62
C ALA A 206 -24.52 10.77 15.88
N HIS A 207 -23.44 11.51 16.20
CA HIS A 207 -23.54 12.89 16.67
C HIS A 207 -22.85 13.94 15.79
N GLY A 208 -22.00 13.53 14.84
CA GLY A 208 -21.14 14.44 14.12
C GLY A 208 -20.80 14.02 12.69
N SER A 209 -21.44 12.98 12.15
CA SER A 209 -21.20 12.59 10.76
C SER A 209 -21.64 13.69 9.81
N GLY A 210 -20.76 14.08 8.89
CA GLY A 210 -21.04 15.19 7.96
C GLY A 210 -21.17 16.56 8.61
N SER A 211 -20.75 16.72 9.87
CA SER A 211 -20.80 18.01 10.58
C SER A 211 -19.81 19.03 10.02
N VAL A 212 -18.75 18.56 9.35
CA VAL A 212 -17.73 19.41 8.73
C VAL A 212 -17.89 19.41 7.21
N GLN A 213 -18.32 20.54 6.65
CA GLN A 213 -18.26 20.75 5.21
C GLN A 213 -16.83 21.12 4.80
N LEU A 214 -16.25 20.35 3.89
CA LEU A 214 -14.90 20.59 3.38
C LEU A 214 -14.97 21.42 2.09
N SER A 215 -14.25 22.55 2.06
CA SER A 215 -14.13 23.39 0.88
C SER A 215 -13.08 22.86 -0.09
N ASP A 216 -13.12 23.27 -1.36
CA ASP A 216 -12.10 22.90 -2.35
C ASP A 216 -10.68 23.34 -1.93
N GLN A 217 -10.57 24.45 -1.20
CA GLN A 217 -9.33 24.92 -0.62
C GLN A 217 -8.76 23.95 0.42
N PHE A 218 -9.64 23.28 1.19
CA PHE A 218 -9.22 22.23 2.11
C PHE A 218 -8.61 21.05 1.35
N TYR A 219 -9.27 20.55 0.29
CA TYR A 219 -8.72 19.45 -0.51
C TYR A 219 -7.38 19.81 -1.14
N LEU A 220 -7.25 21.02 -1.69
CA LEU A 220 -5.98 21.47 -2.24
C LEU A 220 -4.88 21.55 -1.17
N GLY A 221 -5.18 22.17 -0.02
CA GLY A 221 -4.25 22.25 1.11
C GLY A 221 -3.86 20.86 1.61
N PHE A 222 -4.82 19.96 1.72
CA PHE A 222 -4.60 18.57 2.10
C PHE A 222 -3.68 17.86 1.12
N LEU A 223 -3.94 17.94 -0.20
CA LEU A 223 -3.10 17.35 -1.23
C LEU A 223 -1.67 17.89 -1.19
N LEU A 224 -1.48 19.18 -0.95
CA LEU A 224 -0.16 19.80 -0.81
C LEU A 224 0.58 19.28 0.44
N VAL A 225 -0.10 19.15 1.58
CA VAL A 225 0.47 18.57 2.80
C VAL A 225 0.86 17.10 2.55
N ILE A 226 -0.01 16.32 1.93
CA ILE A 226 0.27 14.93 1.62
C ILE A 226 1.43 14.81 0.64
N ALA A 227 1.52 15.66 -0.39
CA ALA A 227 2.64 15.70 -1.32
C ALA A 227 3.96 16.01 -0.62
N PHE A 228 3.97 16.99 0.29
CA PHE A 228 5.13 17.30 1.12
C PHE A 228 5.57 16.10 1.96
N LEU A 229 4.64 15.41 2.62
CA LEU A 229 4.94 14.24 3.43
C LEU A 229 5.36 13.01 2.61
N SER A 230 4.95 12.94 1.34
CA SER A 230 5.30 11.89 0.40
C SER A 230 6.74 12.01 -0.12
N HIS A 231 7.41 13.14 0.09
CA HIS A 231 8.83 13.30 -0.29
C HIS A 231 9.76 12.34 0.50
N LYS A 232 9.44 12.10 1.77
CA LYS A 232 10.19 11.19 2.65
C LYS A 232 9.23 10.33 3.47
N PRO A 233 8.57 9.35 2.83
CA PRO A 233 7.46 8.58 3.41
C PRO A 233 7.88 7.75 4.64
N PHE A 234 9.17 7.39 4.76
CA PHE A 234 9.67 6.41 5.73
C PHE A 234 10.59 7.00 6.81
N THR A 235 10.41 8.26 7.19
CA THR A 235 11.29 8.89 8.19
C THR A 235 11.17 8.25 9.58
N ARG A 236 9.98 7.82 10.00
CA ARG A 236 9.73 7.09 11.26
C ARG A 236 8.52 6.14 11.12
N PRO A 237 8.38 5.12 11.99
CA PRO A 237 7.16 4.31 12.08
C PRO A 237 5.95 5.20 12.37
N ALA A 238 4.83 4.99 11.67
CA ALA A 238 3.61 5.80 11.78
C ALA A 238 3.79 7.33 11.56
N SER A 239 4.88 7.77 10.92
CA SER A 239 5.03 9.17 10.52
C SER A 239 4.79 9.35 9.02
N GLY A 240 4.69 10.62 8.62
CA GLY A 240 4.56 10.97 7.21
C GLY A 240 3.21 10.52 6.63
N VAL A 241 3.21 10.25 5.34
CA VAL A 241 1.99 9.94 4.59
C VAL A 241 1.30 8.66 5.06
N PHE A 242 2.06 7.63 5.47
CA PHE A 242 1.49 6.38 5.97
C PHE A 242 0.82 6.55 7.34
N GLY A 243 1.41 7.35 8.22
CA GLY A 243 0.78 7.67 9.51
C GLY A 243 -0.53 8.41 9.34
N ILE A 244 -0.52 9.47 8.52
CA ILE A 244 -1.72 10.27 8.27
C ILE A 244 -2.78 9.44 7.53
N GLY A 245 -2.38 8.79 6.44
CA GLY A 245 -3.26 7.93 5.64
C GLY A 245 -3.90 6.82 6.45
N ALA A 246 -3.08 6.01 7.11
CA ALA A 246 -3.57 4.81 7.79
C ALA A 246 -4.27 5.09 9.12
N LEU A 247 -3.94 6.17 9.83
CA LEU A 247 -4.48 6.41 11.18
C LEU A 247 -5.55 7.50 11.23
N PHE A 248 -5.59 8.42 10.25
CA PHE A 248 -6.48 9.58 10.28
C PHE A 248 -7.44 9.67 9.08
N GLY A 249 -7.24 8.88 8.01
CA GLY A 249 -8.17 8.87 6.87
C GLY A 249 -9.62 8.56 7.27
N TRP A 250 -9.82 7.59 8.17
CA TRP A 250 -11.15 7.25 8.69
C TRP A 250 -11.79 8.41 9.47
N LEU A 251 -11.00 9.13 10.27
CA LEU A 251 -11.50 10.23 11.09
C LEU A 251 -11.99 11.38 10.20
N LEU A 252 -11.20 11.73 9.18
CA LEU A 252 -11.60 12.71 8.18
C LEU A 252 -12.89 12.28 7.48
N ALA A 253 -12.99 11.01 7.09
CA ALA A 253 -14.19 10.49 6.44
C ALA A 253 -15.44 10.55 7.32
N VAL A 254 -15.34 10.16 8.59
CA VAL A 254 -16.47 10.22 9.52
C VAL A 254 -16.89 11.66 9.77
N LEU A 255 -15.95 12.56 10.08
CA LEU A 255 -16.25 13.96 10.41
C LEU A 255 -16.86 14.73 9.23
N SER A 256 -16.36 14.48 8.02
CA SER A 256 -16.84 15.17 6.81
C SER A 256 -18.00 14.45 6.12
N GLY A 257 -18.23 13.18 6.44
CA GLY A 257 -19.12 12.32 5.66
C GLY A 257 -18.59 12.01 4.25
N ASP A 258 -17.34 12.38 3.93
CA ASP A 258 -16.78 12.22 2.60
C ASP A 258 -16.08 10.85 2.43
N ARG A 259 -16.63 10.07 1.50
CA ARG A 259 -16.17 8.73 1.13
C ARG A 259 -14.79 8.73 0.51
N LEU A 260 -14.37 9.85 -0.09
CA LEU A 260 -13.06 9.99 -0.73
C LEU A 260 -11.93 9.82 0.30
N PHE A 261 -12.07 10.41 1.50
CA PHE A 261 -11.08 10.24 2.58
C PHE A 261 -11.04 8.82 3.12
N PHE A 262 -12.19 8.14 3.16
CA PHE A 262 -12.26 6.74 3.59
C PHE A 262 -11.49 5.84 2.62
N LEU A 263 -11.79 5.94 1.34
CA LEU A 263 -11.17 5.13 0.29
C LEU A 263 -9.67 5.44 0.15
N TRP A 264 -9.30 6.72 0.30
CA TRP A 264 -7.91 7.17 0.37
C TRP A 264 -7.18 6.51 1.53
N GLY A 265 -7.70 6.64 2.76
CA GLY A 265 -7.12 6.06 3.97
C GLY A 265 -7.04 4.54 3.91
N ALA A 266 -8.10 3.88 3.44
CA ALA A 266 -8.16 2.43 3.30
C ALA A 266 -7.06 1.89 2.37
N GLY A 267 -6.67 2.64 1.33
CA GLY A 267 -5.52 2.28 0.48
C GLY A 267 -4.17 2.27 1.24
N PHE A 268 -3.96 3.19 2.18
CA PHE A 268 -2.77 3.17 3.05
C PHE A 268 -2.83 2.05 4.07
N ILE A 269 -4.01 1.77 4.61
CA ILE A 269 -4.23 0.68 5.58
C ILE A 269 -3.94 -0.65 4.92
N ALA A 270 -4.45 -0.87 3.72
CA ALA A 270 -4.16 -2.06 2.94
C ALA A 270 -2.64 -2.24 2.72
N THR A 271 -1.91 -1.14 2.47
CA THR A 271 -0.45 -1.19 2.37
C THR A 271 0.22 -1.49 3.71
N ALA A 272 -0.26 -0.91 4.82
CA ALA A 272 0.28 -1.19 6.15
C ALA A 272 -0.02 -2.63 6.62
N LEU A 273 -1.12 -3.23 6.18
CA LEU A 273 -1.45 -4.64 6.42
C LEU A 273 -0.44 -5.60 5.77
N GLN A 274 0.28 -5.20 4.72
CA GLN A 274 1.42 -5.98 4.21
C GLN A 274 2.54 -6.06 5.25
N GLY A 275 2.81 -4.96 5.96
CA GLY A 275 3.75 -4.96 7.09
C GLY A 275 3.29 -5.89 8.22
N VAL A 276 1.98 -5.88 8.51
CA VAL A 276 1.36 -6.75 9.51
C VAL A 276 1.54 -8.22 9.12
N SER A 277 1.26 -8.60 7.86
CA SER A 277 1.36 -9.99 7.43
C SER A 277 2.77 -10.55 7.61
N HIS A 278 3.81 -9.82 7.18
CA HIS A 278 5.20 -10.23 7.42
C HIS A 278 5.52 -10.45 8.90
N ARG A 279 5.01 -9.59 9.79
CA ARG A 279 5.22 -9.74 11.24
C ARG A 279 4.56 -11.01 11.77
N GLU A 280 3.28 -11.22 11.43
CA GLU A 280 2.51 -12.38 11.94
C GLU A 280 3.06 -13.71 11.40
N THR A 281 3.60 -13.71 10.17
CA THR A 281 4.22 -14.91 9.58
C THR A 281 5.71 -15.04 9.88
N LYS A 282 6.29 -14.10 10.64
CA LYS A 282 7.72 -14.05 10.98
C LYS A 282 8.65 -14.03 9.75
N GLU A 283 8.19 -13.41 8.67
CA GLU A 283 8.98 -13.25 7.44
C GLU A 283 9.64 -11.86 7.42
N PRO A 284 10.81 -11.70 6.77
CA PRO A 284 11.48 -10.40 6.68
C PRO A 284 10.57 -9.34 6.06
N PRO A 285 10.51 -8.12 6.63
CA PRO A 285 9.73 -7.05 6.02
C PRO A 285 10.36 -6.62 4.69
N THR A 286 9.52 -6.27 3.73
CA THR A 286 9.95 -5.73 2.42
C THR A 286 10.40 -4.28 2.48
N MET A 287 9.99 -3.50 3.48
CA MET A 287 10.28 -2.06 3.56
C MET A 287 11.78 -1.67 3.42
N PRO A 288 12.76 -2.36 4.05
CA PRO A 288 14.16 -1.98 3.91
C PRO A 288 14.69 -2.02 2.47
N GLN A 289 14.23 -2.96 1.64
CA GLN A 289 14.60 -3.03 0.22
C GLN A 289 13.82 -2.05 -0.65
N LEU A 290 12.59 -1.70 -0.24
CA LEU A 290 11.74 -0.73 -0.92
C LEU A 290 12.19 0.71 -0.62
N ALA A 291 13.11 0.92 0.32
CA ALA A 291 13.78 2.21 0.50
C ALA A 291 14.47 2.71 -0.79
N ASN A 292 14.81 1.80 -1.71
CA ASN A 292 15.12 2.18 -3.08
C ASN A 292 13.82 2.33 -3.90
N ILE A 293 13.58 3.55 -4.34
CA ILE A 293 12.36 3.94 -5.06
C ILE A 293 12.11 3.15 -6.35
N SER A 294 13.16 2.68 -7.04
CA SER A 294 12.99 1.89 -8.26
C SER A 294 12.41 0.51 -7.95
N ASN A 295 12.84 -0.09 -6.84
CA ASN A 295 12.29 -1.36 -6.35
C ASN A 295 10.85 -1.19 -5.91
N GLU A 296 10.52 -0.06 -5.28
CA GLU A 296 9.16 0.22 -4.83
C GLU A 296 8.18 0.52 -5.97
N LEU A 297 8.61 1.28 -6.97
CA LEU A 297 7.86 1.45 -8.21
C LEU A 297 7.58 0.10 -8.87
N ALA A 298 8.60 -0.75 -9.00
CA ALA A 298 8.43 -2.05 -9.62
C ALA A 298 7.58 -3.00 -8.78
N HIS A 299 7.76 -2.99 -7.46
CA HIS A 299 6.98 -3.80 -6.54
C HIS A 299 5.50 -3.42 -6.61
N SER A 300 5.17 -2.14 -6.41
CA SER A 300 3.79 -1.65 -6.49
C SER A 300 3.17 -1.80 -7.88
N THR A 301 3.98 -1.66 -8.94
CA THR A 301 3.49 -1.78 -10.32
C THR A 301 3.22 -3.23 -10.72
N PHE A 302 4.08 -4.17 -10.32
CA PHE A 302 3.96 -5.57 -10.74
C PHE A 302 3.28 -6.45 -9.69
N PHE A 303 2.86 -5.90 -8.55
CA PHE A 303 2.38 -6.65 -7.38
C PHE A 303 1.40 -7.80 -7.69
N PRO A 304 0.34 -7.63 -8.52
CA PRO A 304 -0.56 -8.74 -8.86
C PRO A 304 0.16 -9.91 -9.52
N CYS A 305 1.04 -9.61 -10.50
CA CYS A 305 1.81 -10.62 -11.20
C CYS A 305 2.83 -11.31 -10.29
N LEU A 306 3.52 -10.52 -9.46
CA LEU A 306 4.51 -11.01 -8.49
C LEU A 306 3.86 -12.00 -7.51
N LEU A 307 2.72 -11.61 -6.94
CA LEU A 307 1.99 -12.40 -5.96
C LEU A 307 1.43 -13.68 -6.58
N LEU A 308 0.75 -13.57 -7.73
CA LEU A 308 0.19 -14.75 -8.40
C LEU A 308 1.30 -15.72 -8.79
N GLN A 309 2.41 -15.25 -9.36
CA GLN A 309 3.54 -16.11 -9.69
C GLN A 309 4.09 -16.82 -8.45
N ALA A 310 4.27 -16.10 -7.33
CA ALA A 310 4.75 -16.68 -6.09
C ALA A 310 3.79 -17.74 -5.51
N VAL A 311 2.47 -17.56 -5.65
CA VAL A 311 1.47 -18.56 -5.30
C VAL A 311 1.59 -19.80 -6.19
N GLY A 312 1.71 -19.61 -7.51
CA GLY A 312 1.88 -20.71 -8.47
C GLY A 312 3.14 -21.55 -8.17
N ASP A 313 4.26 -20.88 -7.93
CA ASP A 313 5.53 -21.52 -7.56
C ASP A 313 5.40 -22.29 -6.24
N GLN A 314 4.72 -21.71 -5.23
CA GLN A 314 4.48 -22.35 -3.95
C GLN A 314 3.64 -23.63 -4.10
N MET A 315 2.61 -23.61 -4.95
CA MET A 315 1.76 -24.76 -5.23
C MET A 315 2.53 -25.85 -5.99
N ALA A 316 3.40 -25.46 -6.93
CA ALA A 316 4.23 -26.40 -7.69
C ALA A 316 5.28 -27.10 -6.81
N GLN A 317 5.88 -26.38 -5.86
CA GLN A 317 6.82 -26.97 -4.88
C GLN A 317 6.15 -28.03 -4.01
N LYS A 318 4.93 -27.78 -3.52
CA LYS A 318 4.17 -28.73 -2.70
C LYS A 318 3.83 -30.03 -3.40
N LYS A 319 3.72 -30.04 -4.74
CA LYS A 319 3.47 -31.26 -5.51
C LYS A 319 4.69 -32.16 -5.65
N LYS A 320 5.89 -31.65 -5.34
CA LYS A 320 7.16 -32.38 -5.45
C LYS A 320 7.67 -32.94 -4.12
N ALA A 321 7.09 -32.50 -3.00
CA ALA A 321 7.40 -32.98 -1.66
C ALA A 321 6.44 -34.10 -1.27
#